data_AF-A0AAU3SGJ3-F1
#
_entry.id   AF-A0AAU3SGJ3-F1
#
_cell.length_a   1.000
_cell.length_b   1.000
_cell.length_c   1.000
_cell.angle_alpha   90.00
_cell.angle_beta   90.00
_cell.angle_gamma   90.00
#
_symmetry.space_group_name_H-M   'P 1'
#
loop_
_entity.id
_entity.type
_entity.pdbx_description
1 polymer ?
#
loop_
_entity_poly.entity_id
_entity_poly.type
_entity_poly.pdbx_seq_one_letter_code
_entity_poly.pdbx_strand_id
1 'polypeptide(L)'
;MSRTPIALASLTSLAAAAALLATGCAGRADGVEASGCRDDGGWSAQQQAQWLRSAVSFDEDASGEEAVVEVRPRGTADGRPLCEPVTVQVQFWRLTATASGNELSPALRVQLGTDGSEKRLFGLPPGLSAAERDACTGVLMAVYAGTPLTADELPEGIDRLGGDGVPEVTFRTDRLAAHRLISPPDRERCEADTGAAESATTAPSATSNRWGLDHR
;
A
#
# COMPACT_ATOMS: atom_id res chain seq x y z
N MET A 1 8.23 -65.05 -32.76
CA MET A 1 7.73 -65.53 -34.08
C MET A 1 6.22 -65.30 -34.08
N SER A 2 5.65 -64.46 -34.96
CA SER A 2 5.33 -64.76 -36.38
C SER A 2 4.20 -65.81 -36.48
N ARG A 3 3.04 -65.56 -37.11
CA ARG A 3 2.55 -64.46 -37.98
C ARG A 3 1.00 -64.40 -37.96
N THR A 4 0.41 -63.22 -38.22
CA THR A 4 -0.92 -63.07 -38.86
C THR A 4 -0.76 -63.15 -40.39
N PRO A 5 -1.75 -63.69 -41.14
CA PRO A 5 -2.74 -62.89 -41.88
C PRO A 5 -4.17 -63.51 -41.70
N ILE A 6 -5.26 -63.35 -42.48
CA ILE A 6 -5.59 -62.79 -43.83
C ILE A 6 -6.86 -61.89 -43.71
N ALA A 7 -7.19 -61.12 -44.76
CA ALA A 7 -8.24 -60.09 -44.81
C ALA A 7 -9.59 -60.52 -45.43
N LEU A 8 -10.58 -59.61 -45.34
CA LEU A 8 -11.67 -59.37 -46.30
C LEU A 8 -11.61 -57.85 -46.62
N ALA A 9 -11.39 -57.43 -47.88
CA ALA A 9 -12.41 -57.23 -48.94
C ALA A 9 -13.45 -56.15 -48.54
N SER A 10 -13.38 -54.93 -49.08
CA SER A 10 -13.89 -54.49 -50.41
C SER A 10 -15.44 -54.44 -50.46
N LEU A 11 -16.12 -53.42 -50.98
CA LEU A 11 -15.75 -52.18 -51.70
C LEU A 11 -16.97 -51.22 -51.67
N THR A 12 -16.76 -49.90 -51.56
CA THR A 12 -17.67 -48.90 -52.19
C THR A 12 -16.97 -47.56 -52.35
N SER A 13 -17.14 -46.93 -53.52
CA SER A 13 -16.48 -45.67 -53.88
C SER A 13 -17.46 -44.51 -53.81
N LEU A 14 -17.02 -43.36 -53.30
CA LEU A 14 -17.66 -42.06 -53.56
C LEU A 14 -16.58 -40.99 -53.70
N ALA A 15 -16.24 -40.69 -54.96
CA ALA A 15 -15.31 -39.63 -55.29
C ALA A 15 -16.07 -38.30 -55.41
N ALA A 16 -15.64 -37.30 -54.63
CA ALA A 16 -16.06 -35.91 -54.78
C ALA A 16 -14.80 -35.03 -54.87
N ALA A 17 -14.24 -34.92 -56.08
CA ALA A 17 -13.10 -34.05 -56.33
C ALA A 17 -13.56 -32.59 -56.40
N ALA A 18 -13.24 -31.81 -55.36
CA ALA A 18 -13.49 -30.36 -55.30
C ALA A 18 -12.16 -29.62 -55.13
N ALA A 19 -11.27 -29.74 -56.11
CA ALA A 19 -9.95 -29.13 -56.09
C ALA A 19 -9.94 -27.78 -56.82
N LEU A 20 -9.39 -26.76 -56.15
CA LEU A 20 -8.84 -25.52 -56.72
C LEU A 20 -9.80 -24.57 -57.47
N LEU A 21 -10.40 -23.65 -56.71
CA LEU A 21 -10.26 -22.23 -57.04
C LEU A 21 -9.44 -21.57 -55.92
N ALA A 22 -8.19 -21.24 -56.22
CA ALA A 22 -7.30 -20.54 -55.29
C ALA A 22 -7.17 -19.08 -55.71
N THR A 23 -7.63 -18.13 -54.87
CA THR A 23 -7.06 -16.79 -54.64
C THR A 23 -7.99 -15.98 -53.73
N GLY A 24 -7.44 -15.36 -52.67
CA GLY A 24 -8.20 -14.45 -51.79
C GLY A 24 -9.11 -15.17 -50.78
N CYS A 25 -8.97 -15.03 -49.46
CA CYS A 25 -7.91 -14.36 -48.70
C CYS A 25 -7.34 -15.34 -47.66
N ALA A 26 -6.11 -15.11 -47.23
CA ALA A 26 -5.63 -15.72 -46.00
C ALA A 26 -6.46 -15.16 -44.84
N GLY A 27 -7.43 -15.95 -44.36
CA GLY A 27 -8.14 -15.73 -43.10
C GLY A 27 -7.17 -15.91 -41.95
N ARG A 28 -6.32 -14.89 -41.76
CA ARG A 28 -5.25 -14.86 -40.78
C ARG A 28 -5.86 -14.95 -39.39
N ALA A 29 -5.37 -15.90 -38.59
CA ALA A 29 -5.76 -16.05 -37.19
C ALA A 29 -5.05 -14.97 -36.33
N ASP A 30 -5.30 -13.70 -36.64
CA ASP A 30 -4.86 -12.57 -35.82
C ASP A 30 -5.62 -12.61 -34.49
N GLY A 31 -4.91 -12.90 -33.39
CA GLY A 31 -5.49 -12.90 -32.04
C GLY A 31 -5.19 -14.09 -31.12
N VAL A 32 -4.22 -14.96 -31.43
CA VAL A 32 -3.75 -16.00 -30.48
C VAL A 32 -2.26 -15.83 -30.11
N GLU A 33 -1.86 -14.58 -29.90
CA GLU A 33 -0.74 -14.20 -29.01
C GLU A 33 -1.20 -12.96 -28.20
N ALA A 34 -0.84 -12.79 -26.92
CA ALA A 34 0.14 -13.53 -26.13
C ALA A 34 -0.44 -13.99 -24.78
N SER A 35 -0.77 -15.29 -24.67
CA SER A 35 -1.04 -15.97 -23.39
C SER A 35 0.28 -16.34 -22.70
N GLY A 36 1.00 -15.33 -22.22
CA GLY A 36 2.27 -15.50 -21.52
C GLY A 36 2.54 -14.32 -20.59
N CYS A 37 3.21 -14.59 -19.47
CA CYS A 37 3.61 -13.56 -18.53
C CYS A 37 4.68 -12.61 -19.12
N ARG A 38 4.94 -11.50 -18.42
CA ARG A 38 6.00 -10.54 -18.71
C ARG A 38 7.20 -10.82 -17.80
N ASP A 39 8.36 -11.06 -18.39
CA ASP A 39 9.62 -11.10 -17.66
C ASP A 39 9.93 -9.69 -17.09
N ASP A 40 10.42 -9.62 -15.84
CA ASP A 40 10.83 -8.35 -15.22
C ASP A 40 12.26 -7.95 -15.67
N GLY A 41 13.04 -8.88 -16.23
CA GLY A 41 14.41 -8.64 -16.70
C GLY A 41 15.40 -8.32 -15.57
N GLY A 42 15.09 -8.67 -14.32
CA GLY A 42 15.85 -8.31 -13.13
C GLY A 42 15.69 -6.83 -12.77
N TRP A 43 14.45 -6.34 -12.60
CA TRP A 43 14.20 -4.94 -12.30
C TRP A 43 14.86 -4.50 -10.98
N SER A 44 15.50 -3.34 -11.01
CA SER A 44 15.91 -2.64 -9.79
C SER A 44 14.68 -2.26 -8.94
N ALA A 45 14.88 -2.08 -7.63
CA ALA A 45 13.80 -1.69 -6.73
C ALA A 45 13.12 -0.36 -7.12
N GLN A 46 13.81 0.55 -7.82
CA GLN A 46 13.24 1.78 -8.38
C GLN A 46 12.31 1.48 -9.58
N GLN A 47 12.68 0.54 -10.45
CA GLN A 47 11.81 0.09 -11.57
C GLN A 47 10.59 -0.67 -11.05
N GLN A 48 10.76 -1.54 -10.05
CA GLN A 48 9.66 -2.21 -9.35
C GLN A 48 8.72 -1.18 -8.71
N ALA A 49 9.25 -0.16 -8.02
CA ALA A 49 8.47 0.94 -7.47
C ALA A 49 7.73 1.73 -8.56
N GLN A 50 8.39 2.04 -9.69
CA GLN A 50 7.78 2.69 -10.85
C GLN A 50 6.62 1.87 -11.44
N TRP A 51 6.77 0.55 -11.52
CA TRP A 51 5.72 -0.37 -11.95
C TRP A 51 4.56 -0.47 -10.95
N LEU A 52 4.81 -0.29 -9.64
CA LEU A 52 3.75 -0.19 -8.64
C LEU A 52 2.98 1.14 -8.69
N ARG A 53 3.60 2.28 -9.06
CA ARG A 53 2.96 3.63 -8.91
C ARG A 53 1.59 3.78 -9.56
N SER A 54 1.35 3.18 -10.73
CA SER A 54 0.03 3.25 -11.39
C SER A 54 -0.86 2.02 -11.13
N ALA A 55 -0.43 1.09 -10.27
CA ALA A 55 -1.24 0.01 -9.73
C ALA A 55 -1.79 0.38 -8.33
N VAL A 56 -1.04 1.14 -7.53
CA VAL A 56 -1.49 1.62 -6.22
C VAL A 56 -2.50 2.77 -6.38
N SER A 57 -3.50 2.80 -5.53
CA SER A 57 -4.36 3.96 -5.25
C SER A 57 -4.82 3.92 -3.80
N PHE A 58 -5.08 5.09 -3.23
CA PHE A 58 -5.81 5.21 -1.96
C PHE A 58 -7.24 5.64 -2.28
N ASP A 59 -8.22 5.14 -1.55
CA ASP A 59 -9.60 5.60 -1.72
C ASP A 59 -9.78 7.00 -1.12
N GLU A 60 -10.18 7.97 -1.96
CA GLU A 60 -10.40 9.37 -1.56
C GLU A 60 -11.88 9.69 -1.29
N ASP A 61 -12.81 8.87 -1.81
CA ASP A 61 -14.26 9.02 -1.64
C ASP A 61 -14.78 8.22 -0.44
N ALA A 62 -14.06 7.18 -0.02
CA ALA A 62 -14.21 6.62 1.32
C ALA A 62 -14.01 7.73 2.36
N SER A 63 -15.01 7.95 3.21
CA SER A 63 -14.88 8.87 4.35
C SER A 63 -13.65 8.48 5.17
N GLY A 64 -12.96 9.47 5.77
CA GLY A 64 -11.63 9.29 6.39
C GLY A 64 -11.56 8.29 7.56
N GLU A 65 -12.70 7.67 7.88
CA GLU A 65 -12.97 6.50 8.72
C GLU A 65 -12.37 5.22 8.14
N GLU A 66 -12.54 4.96 6.83
CA GLU A 66 -12.17 3.71 6.15
C GLU A 66 -11.13 3.95 5.03
N ALA A 67 -9.97 4.52 5.35
CA ALA A 67 -8.93 4.73 4.34
C ALA A 67 -8.35 3.39 3.83
N VAL A 68 -8.76 2.98 2.62
CA VAL A 68 -8.28 1.73 1.99
C VAL A 68 -7.11 2.00 1.06
N VAL A 69 -6.06 1.19 1.21
CA VAL A 69 -4.96 1.06 0.24
C VAL A 69 -5.35 -0.02 -0.76
N GLU A 70 -5.48 0.34 -2.04
CA GLU A 70 -5.76 -0.59 -3.12
C GLU A 70 -4.52 -0.82 -3.99
N VAL A 71 -4.21 -2.09 -4.24
CA VAL A 71 -3.28 -2.51 -5.31
C VAL A 71 -4.13 -3.13 -6.42
N ARG A 72 -4.25 -2.42 -7.55
CA ARG A 72 -5.06 -2.80 -8.71
C ARG A 72 -4.33 -3.75 -9.66
N PRO A 73 -5.07 -4.60 -10.39
CA PRO A 73 -4.56 -5.27 -11.58
C PRO A 73 -4.06 -4.26 -12.63
N ARG A 74 -2.98 -4.59 -13.34
CA ARG A 74 -2.42 -3.76 -14.40
C ARG A 74 -3.19 -3.97 -15.72
N GLY A 75 -3.91 -2.94 -16.17
CA GLY A 75 -4.72 -2.98 -17.39
C GLY A 75 -3.95 -3.23 -18.70
N THR A 76 -4.64 -3.78 -19.70
CA THR A 76 -4.10 -4.48 -20.89
C THR A 76 -3.35 -3.65 -21.94
N ALA A 77 -2.97 -2.39 -21.67
CA ALA A 77 -2.16 -1.58 -22.59
C ALA A 77 -0.80 -2.24 -22.90
N ASP A 78 -0.22 -2.91 -21.91
CA ASP A 78 0.86 -3.91 -22.03
C ASP A 78 0.66 -5.01 -20.96
N GLY A 79 -0.56 -5.08 -20.41
CA GLY A 79 -0.93 -5.64 -19.10
C GLY A 79 -1.08 -7.15 -19.09
N ARG A 80 0.03 -7.84 -19.31
CA ARG A 80 0.20 -9.26 -18.96
C ARG A 80 0.82 -9.34 -17.56
N PRO A 81 0.44 -10.30 -16.71
CA PRO A 81 1.03 -10.44 -15.37
C PRO A 81 2.53 -10.70 -15.46
N LEU A 82 3.29 -10.32 -14.43
CA LEU A 82 4.71 -10.62 -14.35
C LEU A 82 4.95 -12.13 -14.21
N CYS A 83 6.09 -12.63 -14.72
CA CYS A 83 6.47 -14.03 -14.57
C CYS A 83 6.93 -14.36 -13.15
N GLU A 84 7.63 -13.42 -12.50
CA GLU A 84 7.99 -13.47 -11.09
C GLU A 84 7.25 -12.33 -10.35
N PRO A 85 6.54 -12.60 -9.24
CA PRO A 85 5.84 -11.55 -8.50
C PRO A 85 6.80 -10.55 -7.83
N VAL A 86 6.58 -9.25 -8.04
CA VAL A 86 7.28 -8.20 -7.30
C VAL A 86 6.91 -8.31 -5.82
N THR A 87 7.91 -8.33 -4.95
CA THR A 87 7.68 -8.23 -3.50
C THR A 87 7.27 -6.80 -3.15
N VAL A 88 6.11 -6.65 -2.52
CA VAL A 88 5.53 -5.38 -2.08
C VAL A 88 5.36 -5.39 -0.58
N GLN A 89 5.69 -4.27 0.04
CA GLN A 89 5.38 -3.96 1.43
C GLN A 89 4.28 -2.90 1.45
N VAL A 90 3.19 -3.17 2.17
CA VAL A 90 2.19 -2.16 2.57
C VAL A 90 2.39 -1.92 4.06
N GLN A 91 2.69 -0.68 4.44
CA GLN A 91 2.99 -0.34 5.83
C GLN A 91 2.18 0.85 6.33
N PHE A 92 1.69 0.70 7.55
CA PHE A 92 0.97 1.67 8.35
C PHE A 92 1.80 2.03 9.58
N TRP A 93 1.94 3.33 9.84
CA TRP A 93 2.50 3.87 11.07
C TRP A 93 1.46 4.75 11.75
N ARG A 94 1.41 4.69 13.08
CA ARG A 94 0.75 5.71 13.91
C ARG A 94 1.66 6.94 13.93
N LEU A 95 1.10 8.10 13.61
CA LEU A 95 1.76 9.40 13.78
C LEU A 95 1.12 10.08 15.00
N THR A 96 1.83 10.17 16.11
CA THR A 96 1.31 10.78 17.35
C THR A 96 1.84 12.20 17.47
N ALA A 97 0.98 13.22 17.47
CA ALA A 97 1.37 14.59 17.80
C ALA A 97 1.66 14.74 19.31
N THR A 98 2.72 15.48 19.65
CA THR A 98 3.13 15.78 21.03
C THR A 98 3.62 17.23 21.12
N ALA A 99 3.81 17.73 22.34
CA ALA A 99 4.42 19.04 22.61
C ALA A 99 5.85 19.23 22.05
N SER A 100 6.53 18.14 21.68
CA SER A 100 7.86 18.16 21.03
C SER A 100 7.82 17.90 19.51
N GLY A 101 6.64 17.95 18.88
CA GLY A 101 6.42 17.53 17.50
C GLY A 101 5.87 16.09 17.43
N ASN A 102 5.85 15.47 16.25
CA ASN A 102 5.33 14.11 16.12
C ASN A 102 6.33 13.00 16.42
N GLU A 103 5.81 11.86 16.90
CA GLU A 103 6.47 10.56 16.90
C GLU A 103 5.83 9.65 15.84
N LEU A 104 6.65 8.82 15.16
CA LEU A 104 6.20 7.86 14.15
C LEU A 104 6.48 6.42 14.61
N SER A 105 5.43 5.65 14.91
CA SER A 105 5.55 4.28 15.43
C SER A 105 4.91 3.24 14.48
N PRO A 106 5.55 2.08 14.22
CA PRO A 106 4.98 1.06 13.34
C PRO A 106 3.68 0.47 13.92
N ALA A 107 2.61 0.44 13.13
CA ALA A 107 1.31 -0.12 13.53
C ALA A 107 1.00 -1.45 12.84
N LEU A 108 1.19 -1.54 11.53
CA LEU A 108 1.05 -2.77 10.75
C LEU A 108 1.99 -2.77 9.54
N ARG A 109 2.54 -3.93 9.18
CA ARG A 109 3.22 -4.16 7.91
C ARG A 109 2.71 -5.46 7.31
N VAL A 110 2.34 -5.43 6.04
CA VAL A 110 1.95 -6.59 5.24
C VAL A 110 2.93 -6.74 4.08
N GLN A 111 3.54 -7.91 3.94
CA GLN A 111 4.32 -8.28 2.76
C GLN A 111 3.47 -9.17 1.86
N LEU A 112 3.52 -8.92 0.55
CA LEU A 112 2.93 -9.78 -0.47
C LEU A 112 3.84 -9.87 -1.71
N GLY A 113 3.65 -10.91 -2.52
CA GLY A 113 4.03 -10.87 -3.93
C GLY A 113 2.85 -10.35 -4.77
N THR A 114 3.12 -9.58 -5.82
CA THR A 114 2.12 -9.30 -6.86
C THR A 114 2.75 -9.33 -8.25
N ASP A 115 2.10 -10.06 -9.14
CA ASP A 115 2.33 -10.09 -10.58
C ASP A 115 1.50 -9.03 -11.34
N GLY A 116 0.58 -8.36 -10.63
CA GLY A 116 -0.37 -7.40 -11.21
C GLY A 116 -1.64 -8.04 -11.79
N SER A 117 -1.97 -9.31 -11.49
CA SER A 117 -3.23 -9.96 -11.93
C SER A 117 -4.40 -9.74 -10.95
N GLU A 118 -4.16 -9.83 -9.64
CA GLU A 118 -5.22 -9.78 -8.62
C GLU A 118 -5.32 -8.42 -7.91
N LYS A 119 -6.56 -7.99 -7.64
CA LYS A 119 -6.85 -6.84 -6.76
C LYS A 119 -6.55 -7.21 -5.30
N ARG A 120 -5.90 -6.31 -4.57
CA ARG A 120 -5.72 -6.39 -3.11
C ARG A 120 -6.19 -5.10 -2.45
N LEU A 121 -6.83 -5.24 -1.30
CA LEU A 121 -7.33 -4.13 -0.46
C LEU A 121 -6.76 -4.29 0.95
N PHE A 122 -6.30 -3.18 1.52
CA PHE A 122 -5.80 -3.12 2.89
C PHE A 122 -6.44 -1.91 3.60
N GLY A 123 -7.38 -2.16 4.51
CA GLY A 123 -7.91 -1.12 5.38
C GLY A 123 -6.91 -0.74 6.48
N LEU A 124 -7.22 0.32 7.22
CA LEU A 124 -6.49 0.72 8.41
C LEU A 124 -6.49 -0.40 9.47
N PRO A 125 -5.40 -0.60 10.23
CA PRO A 125 -5.40 -1.54 11.33
C PRO A 125 -6.26 -1.03 12.51
N PRO A 126 -6.74 -1.93 13.40
CA PRO A 126 -7.50 -1.55 14.59
C PRO A 126 -6.77 -0.51 15.43
N GLY A 127 -7.52 0.43 15.98
CA GLY A 127 -7.00 1.57 16.74
C GLY A 127 -6.42 2.71 15.89
N LEU A 128 -6.56 2.66 14.54
CA LEU A 128 -6.19 3.76 13.63
C LEU A 128 -7.33 4.22 12.69
N SER A 129 -8.50 3.55 12.68
CA SER A 129 -9.69 4.08 12.00
C SER A 129 -10.13 5.41 12.61
N ALA A 130 -10.86 6.27 11.87
CA ALA A 130 -11.25 7.57 12.42
C ALA A 130 -12.24 7.48 13.61
N ALA A 131 -12.93 6.35 13.78
CA ALA A 131 -13.80 6.09 14.93
C ALA A 131 -13.03 5.65 16.20
N GLU A 132 -11.80 5.17 16.05
CA GLU A 132 -10.96 4.67 17.16
C GLU A 132 -9.80 5.59 17.53
N ARG A 133 -9.32 6.41 16.58
CA ARG A 133 -8.15 7.27 16.79
C ARG A 133 -8.49 8.52 17.58
N ASP A 134 -7.61 8.88 18.51
CA ASP A 134 -7.72 10.09 19.31
C ASP A 134 -7.36 11.38 18.53
N ALA A 135 -7.57 12.52 19.18
CA ALA A 135 -7.31 13.86 18.66
C ALA A 135 -5.86 14.12 18.20
N CYS A 136 -4.91 13.34 18.72
CA CYS A 136 -3.47 13.45 18.47
C CYS A 136 -2.92 12.36 17.56
N THR A 137 -3.74 11.37 17.17
CA THR A 137 -3.36 10.28 16.28
C THR A 137 -3.70 10.59 14.82
N GLY A 138 -2.66 10.75 14.02
CA GLY A 138 -2.68 10.62 12.55
C GLY A 138 -2.18 9.24 12.09
N VAL A 139 -2.20 9.03 10.77
CA VAL A 139 -1.74 7.79 10.12
C VAL A 139 -0.86 8.11 8.93
N LEU A 140 0.33 7.52 8.87
CA LEU A 140 1.12 7.44 7.64
C LEU A 140 0.97 6.06 7.01
N MET A 141 0.71 6.03 5.71
CA MET A 141 0.64 4.83 4.87
C MET A 141 1.69 4.91 3.78
N ALA A 142 2.36 3.79 3.48
CA ALA A 142 3.25 3.66 2.32
C ALA A 142 3.12 2.30 1.64
N VAL A 143 3.28 2.29 0.32
CA VAL A 143 3.47 1.08 -0.49
C VAL A 143 4.82 1.18 -1.18
N TYR A 144 5.66 0.16 -1.05
CA TYR A 144 7.04 0.17 -1.55
C TYR A 144 7.55 -1.22 -1.94
N ALA A 145 8.60 -1.26 -2.77
CA ALA A 145 9.15 -2.49 -3.33
C ALA A 145 10.26 -3.13 -2.48
N GLY A 146 10.28 -4.46 -2.43
CA GLY A 146 11.35 -5.28 -1.87
C GLY A 146 11.27 -5.49 -0.36
N THR A 147 12.42 -5.39 0.31
CA THR A 147 12.55 -5.55 1.77
C THR A 147 11.89 -4.39 2.54
N PRO A 148 11.60 -4.55 3.84
CA PRO A 148 11.26 -3.45 4.74
C PRO A 148 12.13 -2.18 4.59
N LEU A 149 11.56 -1.00 4.84
CA LEU A 149 12.33 0.23 5.01
C LEU A 149 13.16 0.18 6.31
N THR A 150 14.40 0.66 6.23
CA THR A 150 15.25 0.98 7.39
C THR A 150 14.85 2.32 8.03
N ALA A 151 15.42 2.65 9.19
CA ALA A 151 15.21 3.97 9.83
C ALA A 151 15.71 5.12 8.95
N ASP A 152 16.81 4.92 8.23
CA ASP A 152 17.41 5.92 7.33
C ASP A 152 16.60 6.13 6.04
N GLU A 153 15.65 5.24 5.71
CA GLU A 153 14.72 5.37 4.58
C GLU A 153 13.37 6.00 4.96
N LEU A 154 13.10 6.20 6.25
CA LEU A 154 11.87 6.85 6.74
C LEU A 154 11.82 8.34 6.33
N PRO A 155 10.65 9.01 6.46
CA PRO A 155 10.50 10.40 6.07
C PRO A 155 11.49 11.37 6.73
N GLU A 156 11.80 12.43 6.01
CA GLU A 156 12.42 13.62 6.58
C GLU A 156 11.43 14.38 7.49
N GLY A 157 11.93 15.09 8.51
CA GLY A 157 11.12 16.03 9.30
C GLY A 157 9.91 15.42 10.01
N ILE A 158 10.04 14.20 10.55
CA ILE A 158 8.96 13.48 11.26
C ILE A 158 8.28 14.36 12.32
N ASP A 159 9.05 15.18 13.02
CA ASP A 159 8.61 16.17 14.01
C ASP A 159 7.49 17.11 13.51
N ARG A 160 7.42 17.35 12.19
CA ARG A 160 6.55 18.37 11.56
C ARG A 160 5.42 17.79 10.74
N LEU A 161 5.48 16.52 10.33
CA LEU A 161 4.51 15.90 9.42
C LEU A 161 3.05 16.21 9.81
N GLY A 162 2.28 16.71 8.85
CA GLY A 162 0.85 16.95 9.01
C GLY A 162 0.45 18.22 9.77
N GLY A 163 1.38 19.09 10.15
CA GLY A 163 1.07 20.47 10.57
C GLY A 163 0.90 21.45 9.40
N ASP A 164 0.53 22.70 9.70
CA ASP A 164 0.34 23.76 8.71
C ASP A 164 1.65 24.18 8.02
N GLY A 165 1.58 24.41 6.70
CA GLY A 165 2.72 24.89 5.89
C GLY A 165 3.86 23.87 5.70
N VAL A 166 3.63 22.61 6.04
CA VAL A 166 4.64 21.53 6.02
C VAL A 166 4.83 20.97 4.60
N PRO A 167 6.07 20.63 4.17
CA PRO A 167 6.32 20.05 2.86
C PRO A 167 5.74 18.63 2.71
N GLU A 168 5.59 18.21 1.45
CA GLU A 168 5.19 16.85 1.05
C GLU A 168 6.05 15.76 1.71
N VAL A 169 5.43 14.62 2.07
CA VAL A 169 6.08 13.57 2.88
C VAL A 169 7.21 12.89 2.09
N THR A 170 8.42 13.39 2.32
CA THR A 170 9.62 13.01 1.55
C THR A 170 10.32 11.84 2.23
N PHE A 171 10.14 10.62 1.72
CA PHE A 171 10.89 9.44 2.12
C PHE A 171 12.28 9.42 1.46
N ARG A 172 13.28 8.93 2.20
CA ARG A 172 14.68 8.85 1.72
C ARG A 172 14.95 7.58 0.90
N THR A 173 14.03 7.21 -0.01
CA THR A 173 14.14 5.95 -0.76
C THR A 173 13.42 5.97 -2.11
N ASP A 174 14.13 5.57 -3.17
CA ASP A 174 13.58 5.36 -4.52
C ASP A 174 12.55 4.22 -4.60
N ARG A 175 12.50 3.38 -3.57
CA ARG A 175 11.67 2.16 -3.51
C ARG A 175 10.18 2.45 -3.26
N LEU A 176 9.83 3.70 -2.97
CA LEU A 176 8.46 4.13 -2.70
C LEU A 176 7.60 4.15 -3.97
N ALA A 177 6.49 3.42 -3.95
CA ALA A 177 5.50 3.45 -5.03
C ALA A 177 4.50 4.60 -4.81
N ALA A 178 3.89 4.65 -3.62
CA ALA A 178 2.97 5.70 -3.21
C ALA A 178 2.94 5.83 -1.67
N HIS A 179 2.52 6.98 -1.17
CA HIS A 179 2.26 7.21 0.25
C HIS A 179 0.97 8.02 0.44
N ARG A 180 0.39 7.99 1.65
CA ARG A 180 -0.69 8.90 2.07
C ARG A 180 -0.52 9.22 3.55
N LEU A 181 -0.61 10.49 3.89
CA LEU A 181 -0.70 10.97 5.27
C LEU A 181 -2.14 11.36 5.57
N ILE A 182 -2.61 10.97 6.75
CA ILE A 182 -3.81 11.53 7.40
C ILE A 182 -3.29 12.21 8.67
N SER A 183 -3.40 13.53 8.74
CA SER A 183 -2.96 14.30 9.91
C SER A 183 -3.77 13.94 11.17
N PRO A 184 -3.19 14.13 12.38
CA PRO A 184 -3.95 14.26 13.62
C PRO A 184 -5.04 15.34 13.47
N PRO A 185 -6.29 15.09 13.92
CA PRO A 185 -7.42 15.99 13.63
C PRO A 185 -7.47 17.27 14.49
N ASP A 186 -6.83 17.32 15.67
CA ASP A 186 -6.72 18.54 16.50
C ASP A 186 -5.27 18.72 17.00
N ARG A 187 -4.29 18.71 16.09
CA ARG A 187 -2.85 18.73 16.37
C ARG A 187 -2.45 19.79 17.40
N GLU A 188 -3.05 20.98 17.32
CA GLU A 188 -2.68 22.17 18.10
C GLU A 188 -2.96 21.98 19.60
N ARG A 189 -3.94 21.13 19.95
CA ARG A 189 -4.21 20.79 21.36
C ARG A 189 -3.10 19.91 21.94
N CYS A 190 -2.59 18.99 21.12
CA CYS A 190 -1.51 18.07 21.47
C CYS A 190 -0.16 18.78 21.66
N GLU A 191 0.01 19.95 21.04
CA GLU A 191 1.15 20.83 21.24
C GLU A 191 1.02 21.68 22.53
N ALA A 192 -0.21 22.07 22.89
CA ALA A 192 -0.49 23.03 23.97
C ALA A 192 -0.45 22.47 25.40
N ASP A 193 -0.56 21.15 25.61
CA ASP A 193 -0.75 20.52 26.93
C ASP A 193 0.43 20.68 27.92
N THR A 194 1.58 21.23 27.49
CA THR A 194 2.65 21.66 28.40
C THR A 194 2.32 22.92 29.19
N GLY A 195 1.48 23.83 28.66
CA GLY A 195 1.22 25.13 29.26
C GLY A 195 0.45 25.09 30.59
N ALA A 196 -0.30 24.02 30.87
CA ALA A 196 -1.09 23.88 32.08
C ALA A 196 -0.27 23.45 33.32
N ALA A 197 0.87 22.81 33.13
CA ALA A 197 1.64 22.20 34.23
C ALA A 197 2.51 23.21 35.01
N GLU A 198 3.13 24.18 34.33
CA GLU A 198 4.09 25.10 34.97
C GLU A 198 3.45 26.29 35.71
N SER A 199 2.15 26.57 35.48
CA SER A 199 1.42 27.67 36.16
C SER A 199 0.64 27.23 37.41
N ALA A 200 1.03 26.13 38.05
CA ALA A 200 0.34 25.55 39.21
C ALA A 200 1.03 25.80 40.58
N THR A 201 2.07 26.65 40.67
CA THR A 201 2.65 27.07 41.97
C THR A 201 1.92 28.30 42.53
N THR A 202 0.62 28.16 42.81
CA THR A 202 -0.04 29.02 43.80
C THR A 202 0.17 28.38 45.17
N ALA A 203 1.07 28.95 45.99
CA ALA A 203 1.26 28.48 47.35
C ALA A 203 -0.05 28.58 48.13
N PRO A 204 -0.47 27.55 48.89
CA PRO A 204 -1.73 27.59 49.62
C PRO A 204 -1.67 28.66 50.71
N SER A 205 -2.57 29.64 50.62
CA SER A 205 -2.73 30.68 51.63
C SER A 205 -2.95 30.07 53.01
N ALA A 206 -2.04 30.33 53.95
CA ALA A 206 -2.08 29.75 55.29
C ALA A 206 -3.24 30.33 56.12
N THR A 207 -4.39 29.66 56.11
CA THR A 207 -5.55 30.01 56.94
C THR A 207 -5.18 29.87 58.43
N SER A 208 -5.17 30.97 59.17
CA SER A 208 -4.72 30.98 60.57
C SER A 208 -5.70 30.26 61.50
N ASN A 209 -5.31 29.09 62.00
CA ASN A 209 -6.09 28.35 62.99
C ASN A 209 -6.01 29.02 64.38
N ARG A 210 -7.17 29.23 65.02
CA ARG A 210 -7.34 30.11 66.20
C ARG A 210 -6.83 29.53 67.55
N TRP A 211 -6.15 28.39 67.55
CA TRP A 211 -5.73 27.68 68.78
C TRP A 211 -4.25 27.25 68.67
N GLY A 212 -3.37 27.77 69.52
CA GLY A 212 -1.92 27.48 69.42
C GLY A 212 -0.93 28.32 70.27
N LEU A 213 -1.41 29.09 71.25
CA LEU A 213 -0.62 29.73 72.32
C LEU A 213 -1.32 29.34 73.63
N ASP A 214 -0.70 28.96 74.76
CA ASP A 214 0.70 28.80 75.17
C ASP A 214 0.80 27.48 76.03
N HIS A 215 1.78 27.11 76.89
CA HIS A 215 2.93 27.77 77.52
C HIS A 215 4.03 26.75 77.92
N ARG A 216 5.25 27.28 78.17
CA ARG A 216 6.38 26.72 78.95
C ARG A 216 7.14 25.50 78.39
#